data_AF-A0A432RVT8-F1
#
_entry.id   AF-A0A432RVT8-F1
#
_cell.length_a   1.000
_cell.length_b   1.000
_cell.length_c   1.000
_cell.angle_alpha   90.00
_cell.angle_beta   90.00
_cell.angle_gamma   90.00
#
_symmetry.space_group_name_H-M   'P 1'
#
loop_
_entity.id
_entity.type
_entity.pdbx_description
1 polymer ?
#
loop_
_entity_poly.entity_id
_entity_poly.type
_entity_poly.pdbx_seq_one_letter_code
_entity_poly.pdbx_strand_id
1 'polypeptide(L)'
;MPESAAAVETFALKDLQEYSVSNFVPSERYDDQSTYIYNGAIRHPEHKDQVIGGIGTVFDATVEFRAILKDVLSSDENASGNQAFAVFTNDEGQVISSSDDRFQVGDLFFPDVDLQVLQDQGSLSVVYEYESQYYLMGVALSKGYREFKNDDGYTDPILAWVMQPC
;
A
#
# COMPACT_ATOMS: atom_id res chain seq x y z
N MET A 1 11.49 7.14 3.21
CA MET A 1 12.91 7.17 3.60
C MET A 1 13.63 5.87 3.22
N PRO A 2 14.93 5.88 2.88
CA PRO A 2 15.71 4.64 2.67
C PRO A 2 15.73 3.74 3.91
N GLU A 3 15.86 2.43 3.73
CA GLU A 3 15.84 1.45 4.83
C GLU A 3 16.81 1.79 5.97
N SER A 4 18.07 2.09 5.65
CA SER A 4 19.09 2.39 6.66
C SER A 4 18.76 3.65 7.46
N ALA A 5 18.14 4.63 6.82
CA ALA A 5 17.71 5.85 7.49
C ALA A 5 16.50 5.58 8.40
N ALA A 6 15.56 4.73 7.96
CA ALA A 6 14.42 4.31 8.78
C ALA A 6 14.86 3.61 10.06
N ALA A 7 15.86 2.73 9.97
CA ALA A 7 16.43 2.06 11.13
C ALA A 7 17.16 3.03 12.09
N VAL A 8 17.77 4.10 11.59
CA VAL A 8 18.42 5.12 12.42
C VAL A 8 17.39 6.01 13.12
N GLU A 9 16.31 6.40 12.45
CA GLU A 9 15.22 7.20 13.05
C GLU A 9 14.57 6.49 14.24
N THR A 10 14.62 5.16 14.29
CA THR A 10 14.13 4.36 15.42
C THR A 10 14.74 4.80 16.77
N PHE A 11 15.98 5.29 16.78
CA PHE A 11 16.64 5.77 18.00
C PHE A 11 16.16 7.15 18.46
N ALA A 12 15.45 7.89 17.61
CA ALA A 12 14.89 9.20 17.90
C ALA A 12 13.40 9.16 18.30
N LEU A 13 12.75 7.99 18.23
CA LEU A 13 11.35 7.82 18.63
C LEU A 13 11.18 8.17 20.11
N LYS A 14 10.07 8.81 20.46
CA LYS A 14 9.78 9.35 21.79
C LYS A 14 8.84 8.48 22.60
N ASP A 15 7.84 7.89 21.94
CA ASP A 15 6.79 7.12 22.62
C ASP A 15 6.76 5.64 22.18
N LEU A 16 5.89 4.84 22.82
CA LEU A 16 5.70 3.41 22.54
C LEU A 16 4.83 3.13 21.31
N GLN A 17 4.08 4.13 20.84
CA GLN A 17 3.19 4.01 19.67
C GLN A 17 3.89 4.49 18.38
N GLU A 18 5.03 5.18 18.52
CA GLU A 18 5.78 5.67 17.37
C GLU A 18 6.59 4.52 16.75
N TYR A 19 6.70 4.57 15.43
CA TYR A 19 7.51 3.68 14.62
C TYR A 19 8.11 4.47 13.45
N SER A 20 9.17 3.96 12.85
CA SER A 20 9.72 4.48 11.60
C SER A 20 9.61 3.40 10.53
N VAL A 21 9.31 3.78 9.29
CA VAL A 21 9.11 2.82 8.20
C VAL A 21 9.90 3.24 6.96
N SER A 22 10.42 2.26 6.24
CA SER A 22 11.12 2.50 4.97
C SER A 22 10.14 2.90 3.87
N ASN A 23 10.66 3.45 2.77
CA ASN A 23 9.92 3.50 1.50
C ASN A 23 9.65 2.08 1.00
N PHE A 24 8.65 1.96 0.13
CA PHE A 24 8.42 0.76 -0.67
C PHE A 24 9.45 0.65 -1.79
N VAL A 25 10.59 0.02 -1.50
CA VAL A 25 11.69 -0.17 -2.46
C VAL A 25 12.29 -1.57 -2.32
N PRO A 26 13.01 -2.07 -3.34
CA PRO A 26 13.75 -3.33 -3.25
C PRO A 26 14.64 -3.40 -2.02
N SER A 27 14.61 -4.53 -1.31
CA SER A 27 15.48 -4.77 -0.16
C SER A 27 16.12 -6.16 -0.24
N GLU A 28 17.43 -6.22 0.04
CA GLU A 28 18.19 -7.47 0.18
C GLU A 28 17.63 -8.37 1.30
N ARG A 29 16.86 -7.81 2.24
CA ARG A 29 16.21 -8.56 3.33
C ARG A 29 14.92 -9.26 2.91
N TYR A 30 14.50 -9.05 1.66
CA TYR A 30 13.28 -9.58 1.07
C TYR A 30 13.52 -9.97 -0.40
N ASP A 31 14.60 -10.71 -0.65
CA ASP A 31 14.95 -11.26 -1.98
C ASP A 31 14.94 -10.23 -3.12
N ASP A 32 15.40 -9.01 -2.83
CA ASP A 32 15.42 -7.85 -3.74
C ASP A 32 14.03 -7.46 -4.27
N GLN A 33 12.95 -7.92 -3.64
CA GLN A 33 11.59 -7.47 -3.90
C GLN A 33 11.29 -6.20 -3.10
N SER A 34 10.38 -5.38 -3.64
CA SER A 34 9.94 -4.16 -2.96
C SER A 34 9.10 -4.48 -1.73
N THR A 35 9.42 -3.86 -0.60
CA THR A 35 8.68 -4.04 0.64
C THR A 35 8.79 -2.84 1.58
N TYR A 36 7.97 -2.84 2.63
CA TYR A 36 8.07 -1.96 3.79
C TYR A 36 8.79 -2.66 4.94
N ILE A 37 9.66 -1.92 5.62
CA ILE A 37 10.32 -2.36 6.85
C ILE A 37 9.89 -1.42 7.97
N TYR A 38 9.09 -1.94 8.89
CA TYR A 38 8.59 -1.22 10.06
C TYR A 38 9.55 -1.39 11.23
N ASN A 39 9.93 -0.30 11.87
CA ASN A 39 10.92 -0.30 12.93
C ASN A 39 10.36 0.30 14.21
N GLY A 40 10.56 -0.40 15.33
CA GLY A 40 10.14 0.02 16.66
C GLY A 40 11.32 0.15 17.62
N ALA A 41 11.26 1.14 18.50
CA ALA A 41 12.28 1.34 19.53
C ALA A 41 12.16 0.32 20.67
N ILE A 42 13.28 -0.30 21.02
CA ILE A 42 13.41 -1.08 22.26
C ILE A 42 13.89 -0.13 23.35
N ARG A 43 13.10 0.03 24.42
CA ARG A 43 13.36 1.00 25.49
C ARG A 43 13.81 0.32 26.78
N HIS A 44 14.58 1.03 27.60
CA HIS A 44 14.99 0.53 28.91
C HIS A 44 13.75 0.28 29.80
N PRO A 45 13.66 -0.85 30.50
CA PRO A 45 12.45 -1.22 31.26
C PRO A 45 12.11 -0.23 32.38
N GLU A 46 13.13 0.39 32.98
CA GLU A 46 12.97 1.36 34.07
C GLU A 46 13.08 2.82 33.61
N HIS A 47 13.53 3.06 32.37
CA HIS A 47 13.77 4.40 31.82
C HIS A 47 13.17 4.48 30.41
N LYS A 48 11.85 4.70 30.32
CA LYS A 48 11.10 4.64 29.05
C LYS A 48 11.60 5.63 27.98
N ASP A 49 12.18 6.76 28.39
CA ASP A 49 12.72 7.75 27.46
C ASP A 49 14.08 7.31 26.86
N GLN A 50 14.70 6.26 27.39
CA GLN A 50 15.97 5.75 26.91
C GLN A 50 15.76 4.60 25.91
N VAL A 51 16.05 4.87 24.64
CA VAL A 51 16.13 3.84 23.59
C VAL A 51 17.45 3.09 23.73
N ILE A 52 17.38 1.76 23.84
CA ILE A 52 18.53 0.85 24.01
C ILE A 52 18.75 -0.06 22.79
N GLY A 53 17.88 0.02 21.79
CA GLY A 53 17.95 -0.76 20.56
C GLY A 53 16.72 -0.54 19.67
N GLY A 54 16.63 -1.31 18.59
CA GLY A 54 15.47 -1.32 17.71
C GLY A 54 15.16 -2.73 17.23
N ILE A 55 13.91 -2.93 16.82
CA ILE A 55 13.44 -4.13 16.12
C ILE A 55 12.86 -3.70 14.78
N GLY A 56 13.24 -4.39 13.71
CA GLY A 56 12.70 -4.21 12.37
C GLY A 56 11.87 -5.42 11.94
N THR A 57 10.69 -5.16 11.38
CA THR A 57 9.80 -6.17 10.81
C THR A 57 9.73 -5.94 9.31
N VAL A 58 10.20 -6.91 8.54
CA VAL A 58 10.07 -6.93 7.08
C VAL A 58 8.66 -7.42 6.75
N PHE A 59 7.87 -6.61 6.05
CA PHE A 59 6.52 -6.97 5.65
C PHE A 59 6.55 -7.92 4.44
N ASP A 60 5.71 -8.94 4.41
CA ASP A 60 5.59 -9.85 3.26
C ASP A 60 4.68 -9.22 2.19
N ALA A 61 5.16 -8.13 1.58
CA ALA A 61 4.34 -7.28 0.71
C ALA A 61 3.82 -8.02 -0.53
N THR A 62 4.63 -8.89 -1.13
CA THR A 62 4.25 -9.62 -2.34
C THR A 62 3.09 -10.56 -2.08
N VAL A 63 3.12 -11.33 -0.98
CA VAL A 63 2.06 -12.28 -0.65
C VAL A 63 0.83 -11.58 -0.10
N GLU A 64 1.01 -10.72 0.91
CA GLU A 64 -0.09 -10.13 1.66
C GLU A 64 -0.91 -9.15 0.80
N PHE A 65 -0.27 -8.25 0.04
CA PHE A 65 -1.02 -7.35 -0.83
C PHE A 65 -1.76 -8.07 -1.94
N ARG A 66 -1.14 -9.09 -2.55
CA ARG A 66 -1.81 -9.89 -3.59
C ARG A 66 -2.99 -10.67 -3.02
N ALA A 67 -2.88 -11.18 -1.80
CA ALA A 67 -3.98 -11.85 -1.11
C ALA A 67 -5.15 -10.88 -0.87
N ILE A 68 -4.88 -9.68 -0.35
CA ILE A 68 -5.89 -8.63 -0.15
C ILE A 68 -6.59 -8.28 -1.47
N LEU A 69 -5.82 -8.03 -2.55
CA LEU A 69 -6.36 -7.69 -3.85
C LEU A 69 -7.21 -8.81 -4.45
N LYS A 70 -6.87 -10.08 -4.20
CA LYS A 70 -7.68 -11.21 -4.66
C LYS A 70 -8.95 -11.42 -3.84
N ASP A 71 -8.91 -11.15 -2.53
CA ASP A 71 -10.05 -11.32 -1.63
C ASP A 71 -11.20 -10.35 -1.93
N VAL A 72 -10.88 -9.14 -2.42
CA VAL A 72 -11.90 -8.14 -2.78
C VAL A 72 -12.58 -8.40 -4.12
N LEU A 73 -12.06 -9.32 -4.94
CA LEU A 73 -12.62 -9.62 -6.27
C LEU A 73 -13.70 -10.70 -6.18
N SER A 74 -14.81 -10.48 -6.88
CA SER A 74 -15.81 -11.55 -7.08
C SER A 74 -15.22 -12.67 -7.95
N SER A 75 -15.57 -13.92 -7.64
CA SER A 75 -15.13 -15.09 -8.41
C SER A 75 -15.81 -15.25 -9.77
N ASP A 76 -16.72 -14.34 -10.12
CA ASP A 76 -17.58 -14.47 -11.29
C ASP A 76 -16.88 -13.94 -12.54
N GLU A 77 -16.63 -14.84 -13.49
CA GLU A 77 -16.27 -14.48 -14.86
C GLU A 77 -17.51 -13.90 -15.57
N ASN A 78 -17.35 -12.78 -16.28
CA ASN A 78 -18.44 -12.28 -17.10
C ASN A 78 -18.64 -13.19 -18.33
N ALA A 79 -19.77 -13.04 -19.03
CA ALA A 79 -20.10 -13.84 -20.22
C ALA A 79 -19.09 -13.72 -21.38
N SER A 80 -18.16 -12.75 -21.30
CA SER A 80 -17.11 -12.50 -22.29
C SER A 80 -15.78 -13.17 -21.93
N GLY A 81 -15.69 -13.85 -20.79
CA GLY A 81 -14.45 -14.47 -20.30
C GLY A 81 -13.42 -13.48 -19.74
N ASN A 82 -13.83 -12.21 -19.54
CA ASN A 82 -12.97 -11.23 -18.89
C ASN A 82 -13.17 -11.32 -17.37
N GLN A 83 -12.06 -11.36 -16.65
CA GLN A 83 -12.06 -11.39 -15.20
C GLN A 83 -11.84 -10.00 -14.63
N ALA A 84 -12.47 -9.74 -13.49
CA ALA A 84 -12.17 -8.56 -12.69
C ALA A 84 -10.73 -8.59 -12.20
N PHE A 85 -10.13 -7.40 -12.08
CA PHE A 85 -8.80 -7.27 -11.49
C PHE A 85 -8.72 -6.06 -10.58
N ALA A 86 -7.80 -6.12 -9.64
CA ALA A 86 -7.50 -5.06 -8.70
C ALA A 86 -6.00 -4.79 -8.61
N VAL A 87 -5.65 -3.52 -8.38
CA VAL A 87 -4.27 -3.01 -8.36
C VAL A 87 -4.12 -2.03 -7.19
N PHE A 88 -3.01 -2.12 -6.46
CA PHE A 88 -2.56 -1.06 -5.56
C PHE A 88 -1.50 -0.21 -6.23
N THR A 89 -1.60 1.11 -6.10
CA THR A 89 -0.60 2.06 -6.59
C THR A 89 -0.25 3.09 -5.52
N ASN A 90 0.90 3.74 -5.64
CA ASN A 90 1.13 5.01 -4.94
C ASN A 90 0.36 6.15 -5.63
N ASP A 91 0.51 7.36 -5.11
CA ASP A 91 -0.10 8.60 -5.65
C ASP A 91 0.49 9.06 -6.98
N GLU A 92 1.64 8.53 -7.39
CA GLU A 92 2.23 8.72 -8.72
C GLU A 92 1.75 7.65 -9.73
N GLY A 93 0.92 6.69 -9.30
CA GLY A 93 0.39 5.63 -10.15
C GLY A 93 1.35 4.46 -10.36
N GLN A 94 2.46 4.38 -9.62
CA GLN A 94 3.36 3.23 -9.65
C GLN A 94 2.71 2.05 -8.92
N VAL A 95 2.69 0.88 -9.56
CA VAL A 95 2.11 -0.33 -9.02
C VAL A 95 2.91 -0.82 -7.81
N ILE A 96 2.22 -0.97 -6.69
CA ILE A 96 2.70 -1.57 -5.44
C ILE A 96 2.40 -3.07 -5.43
N SER A 97 1.22 -3.46 -5.93
CA SER A 97 0.82 -4.86 -6.07
C SER A 97 -0.34 -5.00 -7.06
N SER A 98 -0.50 -6.19 -7.63
CA SER A 98 -1.59 -6.52 -8.55
C SER A 98 -2.10 -7.95 -8.31
N SER A 99 -3.41 -8.12 -8.50
CA SER A 99 -4.04 -9.45 -8.59
C SER A 99 -3.83 -10.11 -9.95
N ASP A 100 -3.56 -9.31 -10.99
CA ASP A 100 -3.39 -9.71 -12.38
C ASP A 100 -1.91 -9.58 -12.79
N ASP A 101 -1.37 -10.65 -13.38
CA ASP A 101 0.05 -10.76 -13.70
C ASP A 101 0.48 -9.87 -14.89
N ARG A 102 -0.47 -9.20 -15.56
CA ARG A 102 -0.17 -8.15 -16.56
C ARG A 102 0.51 -6.91 -15.95
N PHE A 103 0.30 -6.65 -14.66
CA PHE A 103 0.87 -5.50 -13.95
C PHE A 103 1.86 -5.95 -12.90
N GLN A 104 3.12 -5.55 -13.06
CA GLN A 104 4.22 -5.86 -12.17
C GLN A 104 4.52 -4.67 -11.25
N VAL A 105 5.20 -4.93 -10.14
CA VAL A 105 5.62 -3.88 -9.21
C VAL A 105 6.52 -2.87 -9.94
N GLY A 106 6.21 -1.58 -9.81
CA GLY A 106 6.90 -0.48 -10.47
C GLY A 106 6.36 -0.12 -11.86
N ASP A 107 5.45 -0.91 -12.44
CA ASP A 107 4.70 -0.51 -13.64
C ASP A 107 3.82 0.71 -13.35
N LEU A 108 3.33 1.38 -14.39
CA LEU A 108 2.37 2.48 -14.25
C LEU A 108 0.95 1.99 -14.50
N PHE A 109 0.07 2.25 -13.54
CA PHE A 109 -1.37 2.06 -13.68
C PHE A 109 -2.08 3.26 -13.06
N PHE A 110 -2.54 4.20 -13.87
CA PHE A 110 -3.19 5.41 -13.35
C PHE A 110 -4.33 5.86 -14.25
N PRO A 111 -5.50 5.21 -14.14
CA PRO A 111 -6.69 5.63 -14.87
C PRO A 111 -7.03 7.10 -14.58
N ASP A 112 -7.37 7.83 -15.64
CA ASP A 112 -7.76 9.25 -15.54
C ASP A 112 -9.10 9.37 -14.81
N VAL A 113 -9.05 9.88 -13.57
CA VAL A 113 -10.19 10.10 -12.68
C VAL A 113 -10.08 11.48 -12.04
N ASP A 114 -11.20 12.01 -11.57
CA ASP A 114 -11.21 13.27 -10.84
C ASP A 114 -10.55 13.10 -9.45
N LEU A 115 -9.27 13.46 -9.38
CA LEU A 115 -8.47 13.37 -8.15
C LEU A 115 -8.99 14.29 -7.05
N GLN A 116 -9.66 15.40 -7.39
CA GLN A 116 -10.22 16.30 -6.39
C GLN A 116 -11.42 15.65 -5.71
N VAL A 117 -12.31 15.05 -6.49
CA VAL A 117 -13.42 14.23 -5.96
C VAL A 117 -12.89 13.05 -5.15
N LEU A 118 -11.82 12.39 -5.61
CA LEU A 118 -11.19 11.29 -4.88
C LEU A 118 -10.66 11.73 -3.51
N GLN A 119 -9.97 12.88 -3.45
CA GLN A 119 -9.46 13.43 -2.19
C GLN A 119 -10.58 13.81 -1.23
N ASP A 120 -11.65 14.45 -1.74
CA ASP A 120 -12.76 14.92 -0.92
C ASP A 120 -13.64 13.78 -0.39
N GLN A 121 -13.92 12.77 -1.20
CA GLN A 121 -14.82 11.66 -0.85
C GLN A 121 -14.06 10.44 -0.30
N GLY A 122 -12.79 10.30 -0.67
CA GLY A 122 -11.91 9.17 -0.37
C GLY A 122 -12.14 7.93 -1.22
N SER A 123 -13.18 7.91 -2.06
CA SER A 123 -13.40 6.87 -3.07
C SER A 123 -14.31 7.39 -4.18
N LEU A 124 -14.20 6.83 -5.38
CA LEU A 124 -15.08 7.10 -6.52
C LEU A 124 -15.33 5.83 -7.33
N SER A 125 -16.41 5.84 -8.12
CA SER A 125 -16.71 4.79 -9.09
C SER A 125 -17.20 5.39 -10.40
N VAL A 126 -16.68 4.91 -11.52
CA VAL A 126 -16.97 5.41 -12.87
C VAL A 126 -17.02 4.26 -13.88
N VAL A 127 -17.78 4.43 -14.96
CA VAL A 127 -17.60 3.56 -16.14
C VAL A 127 -16.37 4.06 -16.89
N TYR A 128 -15.44 3.16 -17.18
CA TYR A 128 -14.16 3.48 -17.77
C TYR A 128 -13.84 2.55 -18.94
N GLU A 129 -13.32 3.10 -20.02
CA GLU A 129 -12.85 2.33 -21.16
C GLU A 129 -11.37 2.05 -21.02
N TYR A 130 -11.00 0.77 -20.91
CA TYR A 130 -9.62 0.32 -20.81
C TYR A 130 -9.40 -0.81 -21.82
N GLU A 131 -8.37 -0.71 -22.66
CA GLU A 131 -8.05 -1.71 -23.69
C GLU A 131 -9.26 -2.10 -24.59
N SER A 132 -10.07 -1.10 -24.98
CA SER A 132 -11.29 -1.29 -25.78
C SER A 132 -12.38 -2.13 -25.11
N GLN A 133 -12.36 -2.23 -23.78
CA GLN A 133 -13.39 -2.86 -22.96
C GLN A 133 -13.92 -1.87 -21.93
N TYR A 134 -15.21 -1.96 -21.62
CA TYR A 134 -15.82 -1.15 -20.58
C TYR A 134 -15.77 -1.87 -19.23
N TYR A 135 -15.32 -1.14 -18.22
CA TYR A 135 -15.27 -1.57 -16.83
C TYR A 135 -16.10 -0.62 -15.97
N LEU A 136 -16.76 -1.15 -14.95
CA LEU A 136 -17.07 -0.39 -13.76
C LEU A 136 -15.80 -0.34 -12.91
N MET A 137 -15.11 0.81 -12.94
CA MET A 137 -13.94 1.06 -12.13
C MET A 137 -14.35 1.65 -10.78
N GLY A 138 -13.79 1.14 -9.70
CA GLY A 138 -13.74 1.80 -8.41
C GLY A 138 -12.30 2.17 -8.03
N VAL A 139 -12.11 3.32 -7.38
CA VAL A 139 -10.85 3.64 -6.70
C VAL A 139 -11.11 4.19 -5.31
N ALA A 140 -10.29 3.79 -4.35
CA ALA A 140 -10.31 4.30 -2.98
C ALA A 140 -8.91 4.71 -2.55
N LEU A 141 -8.82 5.83 -1.84
CA LEU A 141 -7.60 6.27 -1.16
C LEU A 141 -7.49 5.56 0.18
N SER A 142 -6.30 5.06 0.51
CA SER A 142 -6.01 4.48 1.82
C SER A 142 -6.34 5.49 2.91
N LYS A 143 -7.24 5.11 3.80
CA LYS A 143 -7.47 5.81 5.06
C LYS A 143 -6.85 4.93 6.15
N GLY A 144 -6.19 5.53 7.14
CA GLY A 144 -5.55 4.78 8.22
C GLY A 144 -6.51 3.78 8.88
N TYR A 145 -5.96 2.74 9.51
CA TYR A 145 -6.77 1.67 10.07
C TYR A 145 -7.60 2.16 11.27
N ARG A 146 -8.85 1.69 11.32
CA ARG A 146 -10.01 2.15 12.13
C ARG A 146 -9.75 2.52 13.61
N GLU A 147 -8.73 1.96 14.27
CA GLU A 147 -8.37 2.26 15.67
C GLU A 147 -6.98 2.89 15.89
N PHE A 148 -6.16 3.03 14.84
CA PHE A 148 -4.77 3.50 14.92
C PHE A 148 -4.62 4.80 14.12
N LYS A 149 -4.32 5.87 14.84
CA LYS A 149 -4.44 7.28 14.43
C LYS A 149 -3.75 7.61 13.11
N ASN A 150 -4.43 8.43 12.29
CA ASN A 150 -3.93 9.14 11.10
C ASN A 150 -2.89 10.25 11.42
N ASP A 151 -2.18 10.17 12.54
CA ASP A 151 -1.39 11.28 13.11
C ASP A 151 -0.10 10.75 13.77
N ASP A 152 0.41 9.62 13.28
CA ASP A 152 1.68 9.01 13.69
C ASP A 152 2.88 9.53 12.85
N GLY A 153 2.61 10.48 11.95
CA GLY A 153 3.63 11.17 11.14
C GLY A 153 4.06 10.41 9.88
N TYR A 154 3.51 9.22 9.61
CA TYR A 154 3.77 8.48 8.38
C TYR A 154 2.56 8.50 7.44
N THR A 155 2.72 9.17 6.31
CA THR A 155 1.74 9.17 5.22
C THR A 155 2.40 8.68 3.94
N ASP A 156 2.01 7.47 3.51
CA ASP A 156 2.31 6.93 2.19
C ASP A 156 0.97 6.51 1.55
N PRO A 157 0.31 7.42 0.82
CA PRO A 157 -1.02 7.18 0.30
C PRO A 157 -1.00 6.05 -0.74
N ILE A 158 -1.78 5.01 -0.48
CA ILE A 158 -2.01 3.91 -1.42
C ILE A 158 -3.39 4.08 -2.05
N LEU A 159 -3.47 3.95 -3.37
CA LEU A 159 -4.69 3.92 -4.14
C LEU A 159 -5.06 2.47 -4.46
N ALA A 160 -6.30 2.10 -4.18
CA ALA A 160 -6.84 0.78 -4.44
C ALA A 160 -7.81 0.85 -5.62
N TRP A 161 -7.43 0.26 -6.74
CA TRP A 161 -8.21 0.22 -7.96
C TRP A 161 -8.88 -1.15 -8.11
N VAL A 162 -10.15 -1.16 -8.49
CA VAL A 162 -10.90 -2.37 -8.86
C VAL A 162 -11.55 -2.15 -10.20
N MET A 163 -11.34 -3.08 -11.12
CA MET A 163 -11.83 -3.05 -12.50
C MET A 163 -12.77 -4.23 -12.70
N GLN A 164 -14.09 -3.98 -12.65
CA GLN A 164 -15.12 -4.99 -12.89
C GLN A 164 -15.60 -4.88 -14.35
N PRO A 165 -15.39 -5.90 -15.20
CA PRO A 165 -15.93 -5.90 -16.56
C PRO A 165 -17.45 -5.69 -16.59
N CYS A 166 -17.93 -4.86 -17.51
CA CYS A 166 -19.36 -4.71 -17.78
C CYS A 166 -19.95 -5.90 -18.55
#